data_AF-A0A4Y2H5K9-F1
#
_entry.id   AF-A0A4Y2H5K9-F1
#
_cell.length_a   1.000
_cell.length_b   1.000
_cell.length_c   1.000
_cell.angle_alpha   90.00
_cell.angle_beta   90.00
_cell.angle_gamma   90.00
#
_symmetry.space_group_name_H-M   'P 1'
#
loop_
_entity.id
_entity.type
_entity.pdbx_description
1 polymer ?
#
loop_
_entity_poly.entity_id
_entity_poly.type
_entity_poly.pdbx_seq_one_letter_code
_entity_poly.pdbx_strand_id
1 'polypeptide(L)'
;MVTKNSKNYKPTFPVEDIHKQLKKMDKNVPGAVAVFIAAAEEYLAAEIVEKAAVLCRQKGKGVIGAADITEAIKADNELRALLGKYLK
;
A
#
# COMPACT_ATOMS: atom_id res chain seq x y z
N MET A 1 21.54 7.20 2.24
CA MET A 1 22.52 6.42 1.47
C MET A 1 21.74 5.49 0.54
N VAL A 2 21.65 5.80 -0.76
CA VAL A 2 20.99 4.91 -1.73
C VAL A 2 22.04 3.86 -2.11
N THR A 3 21.86 2.64 -1.62
CA THR A 3 22.80 1.55 -1.82
C THR A 3 22.69 1.00 -3.25
N LYS A 4 23.86 0.85 -3.87
CA LYS A 4 24.07 0.35 -5.24
C LYS A 4 23.77 -1.17 -5.28
N ASN A 5 22.59 -1.55 -5.76
CA ASN A 5 22.25 -2.77 -6.52
C ASN A 5 20.73 -3.00 -6.61
N SER A 6 19.96 -2.01 -7.04
CA SER A 6 18.53 -2.23 -7.30
C SER A 6 18.34 -2.52 -8.78
N LYS A 7 17.99 -3.77 -9.14
CA LYS A 7 17.26 -4.03 -10.39
C LYS A 7 16.16 -2.96 -10.46
N ASN A 8 16.09 -2.16 -11.53
CA ASN A 8 15.09 -1.09 -11.70
C ASN A 8 13.73 -1.51 -11.12
N TYR A 9 13.45 -1.14 -9.86
CA TYR A 9 12.23 -1.56 -9.19
C TYR A 9 11.12 -0.73 -9.81
N LYS A 10 10.31 -1.38 -10.66
CA LYS A 10 9.11 -0.80 -11.21
C LYS A 10 7.96 -1.26 -10.30
N PRO A 11 7.21 -0.33 -9.68
CA PRO A 11 6.00 -0.67 -8.96
C PRO A 11 5.07 -1.54 -9.83
N THR A 12 4.47 -2.54 -9.19
CA THR A 12 3.40 -3.36 -9.76
C THR A 12 2.10 -2.55 -9.89
N PHE A 13 1.89 -1.58 -9.00
CA PHE A 13 0.75 -0.66 -9.08
C PHE A 13 0.78 0.15 -10.40
N PRO A 14 -0.39 0.47 -10.98
CA PRO A 14 -0.49 1.00 -12.34
C PRO A 14 -0.07 2.48 -12.43
N VAL A 15 1.24 2.71 -12.56
CA VAL A 15 1.85 4.05 -12.64
C VAL A 15 1.19 4.95 -13.68
N GLU A 16 0.86 4.42 -14.86
CA GLU A 16 0.25 5.20 -15.93
C GLU A 16 -1.16 5.68 -15.58
N ASP A 17 -1.95 4.84 -14.91
CA ASP A 17 -3.31 5.19 -14.51
C ASP A 17 -3.31 6.17 -13.33
N ILE A 18 -2.38 5.99 -12.39
CA ILE A 18 -2.12 6.98 -11.33
C ILE A 18 -1.72 8.31 -11.97
N HIS A 19 -0.82 8.33 -12.96
CA HIS A 19 -0.43 9.57 -13.65
C HIS A 19 -1.59 10.24 -14.36
N LYS A 20 -2.45 9.47 -15.05
CA LYS A 20 -3.67 9.99 -15.68
C LYS A 20 -4.60 10.62 -14.64
N GLN A 21 -4.75 10.02 -13.46
CA GLN A 21 -5.56 10.58 -12.38
C GLN A 21 -4.95 11.89 -11.84
N LEU A 22 -3.64 11.92 -11.58
CA LEU A 22 -2.94 13.14 -11.14
C LEU A 22 -3.10 14.28 -12.16
N LYS A 23 -3.02 13.97 -13.46
CA LYS A 23 -3.22 14.95 -14.55
C LYS A 23 -4.61 15.55 -14.63
N LYS A 24 -5.63 14.92 -14.04
CA LYS A 24 -6.97 15.52 -13.92
C LYS A 24 -6.99 16.69 -12.92
N MET A 25 -6.09 16.67 -11.93
CA MET A 25 -5.96 17.72 -10.92
C MET A 25 -4.97 18.80 -11.37
N ASP A 26 -3.81 18.39 -11.91
CA ASP A 26 -2.81 19.29 -12.48
C ASP A 26 -2.13 18.68 -13.70
N LYS A 27 -2.28 19.33 -14.86
CA LYS A 27 -1.74 18.88 -16.15
C LYS A 27 -0.21 18.82 -16.19
N ASN A 28 0.47 19.56 -15.32
CA ASN A 28 1.92 19.70 -15.30
C ASN A 28 2.62 18.68 -14.40
N VAL A 29 1.90 17.75 -13.78
CA VAL A 29 2.48 16.75 -12.87
C VAL A 29 3.54 15.91 -13.59
N PRO A 30 4.80 15.90 -13.13
CA PRO A 30 5.86 15.08 -13.69
C PRO A 30 5.58 13.58 -13.51
N GLY A 31 5.98 12.75 -14.48
CA GLY A 31 5.79 11.29 -14.39
C GLY A 31 6.49 10.65 -13.19
N ALA A 32 7.60 11.21 -12.72
CA ALA A 32 8.31 10.75 -11.53
C ALA A 32 7.45 10.82 -10.25
N VAL A 33 6.53 11.79 -10.17
CA VAL A 33 5.58 11.89 -9.05
C VAL A 33 4.65 10.68 -9.04
N ALA A 34 4.15 10.26 -10.20
CA ALA A 34 3.29 9.08 -10.30
C ALA A 34 4.02 7.79 -9.90
N VAL A 35 5.31 7.66 -10.24
CA VAL A 35 6.14 6.52 -9.81
C VAL A 35 6.30 6.50 -8.28
N PHE A 36 6.58 7.66 -7.68
CA PHE A 36 6.73 7.77 -6.23
C PHE A 36 5.43 7.43 -5.50
N ILE A 37 4.29 7.97 -5.96
CA ILE A 37 2.98 7.69 -5.37
C ILE A 37 2.63 6.21 -5.51
N ALA A 38 2.82 5.61 -6.69
CA ALA A 38 2.57 4.18 -6.90
C ALA A 38 3.41 3.31 -5.95
N ALA A 39 4.68 3.64 -5.75
CA ALA A 39 5.54 2.91 -4.81
C ALA A 39 5.07 3.05 -3.35
N ALA A 40 4.64 4.24 -2.94
CA ALA A 40 4.14 4.48 -1.59
C ALA A 40 2.81 3.74 -1.32
N GLU A 41 1.88 3.77 -2.29
CA GLU A 41 0.61 3.05 -2.21
C GLU A 41 0.82 1.53 -2.20
N GLU A 42 1.73 1.03 -3.04
CA GLU A 42 2.07 -0.40 -3.10
C GLU A 42 2.72 -0.88 -1.80
N TYR A 43 3.61 -0.07 -1.21
CA TYR A 43 4.20 -0.37 0.10
C TYR A 43 3.13 -0.49 1.18
N LEU A 44 2.22 0.49 1.29
CA LEU A 44 1.14 0.47 2.28
C LEU A 44 0.19 -0.70 2.07
N ALA A 45 -0.16 -1.01 0.82
CA ALA A 45 -1.01 -2.15 0.49
C ALA A 45 -0.34 -3.48 0.88
N ALA A 46 0.95 -3.64 0.55
CA ALA A 46 1.72 -4.83 0.90
C ALA A 46 1.80 -5.03 2.42
N GLU A 47 2.11 -3.97 3.17
CA GLU A 47 2.20 -4.01 4.64
C GLU A 47 0.87 -4.44 5.28
N ILE A 48 -0.26 -3.89 4.81
CA ILE A 48 -1.59 -4.26 5.31
C ILE A 48 -1.92 -5.72 4.97
N VAL A 49 -1.70 -6.15 3.73
CA VAL A 49 -1.99 -7.51 3.29
C VAL A 49 -1.11 -8.53 4.02
N GLU A 50 0.16 -8.23 4.24
CA GLU A 50 1.11 -9.12 4.93
C GLU A 50 0.68 -9.35 6.38
N LYS A 51 0.41 -8.27 7.14
CA LYS A 51 -0.09 -8.41 8.51
C LYS A 51 -1.43 -9.13 8.58
N ALA A 52 -2.35 -8.84 7.66
CA ALA A 52 -3.65 -9.53 7.60
C ALA A 52 -3.49 -11.02 7.25
N ALA A 53 -2.55 -11.37 6.38
CA ALA A 53 -2.23 -12.75 6.03
C ALA A 53 -1.68 -13.53 7.23
N VAL A 54 -0.81 -12.91 8.04
CA VAL A 54 -0.30 -13.51 9.29
C VAL A 54 -1.45 -13.85 10.24
N LEU A 55 -2.35 -12.89 10.50
CA LEU A 55 -3.51 -13.13 11.38
C LEU A 55 -4.47 -14.19 10.81
N CYS A 56 -4.73 -14.14 9.51
CA CYS A 56 -5.57 -15.11 8.81
C CYS A 56 -5.04 -16.54 8.98
N ARG A 57 -3.72 -16.75 8.76
CA ARG A 57 -3.05 -18.04 8.93
C ARG A 57 -3.06 -18.52 10.39
N GLN A 58 -2.85 -17.62 11.34
CA GLN A 58 -2.93 -17.96 12.77
C GLN A 58 -4.32 -18.47 13.19
N LYS A 59 -5.38 -17.99 12.52
CA LYS A 59 -6.76 -18.47 12.71
C LYS A 59 -7.07 -19.76 11.93
N GLY A 60 -6.09 -20.36 11.25
CA GLY A 60 -6.27 -21.56 10.43
C GLY A 60 -7.07 -21.33 9.14
N LYS A 61 -7.20 -20.07 8.70
CA LYS A 61 -7.91 -19.71 7.47
C LYS A 61 -6.94 -19.65 6.27
N GLY A 62 -7.44 -20.00 5.08
CA GLY A 62 -6.69 -19.90 3.82
C GLY A 62 -7.00 -18.65 2.99
N VAL A 63 -7.96 -17.82 3.40
CA VAL A 63 -8.42 -16.63 2.67
C VAL A 63 -8.54 -15.46 3.63
N ILE A 64 -7.91 -14.33 3.28
CA ILE A 64 -7.92 -13.09 4.07
C ILE A 64 -9.33 -12.48 4.01
N GLY A 65 -9.97 -12.31 5.17
CA GLY A 65 -11.26 -11.63 5.29
C GLY A 65 -11.14 -10.17 5.72
N ALA A 66 -12.24 -9.42 5.61
CA ALA A 66 -12.31 -8.03 6.06
C ALA A 66 -12.02 -7.86 7.57
N ALA A 67 -12.40 -8.85 8.38
CA ALA A 67 -12.08 -8.87 9.81
C ALA A 67 -10.57 -8.97 10.05
N ASP A 68 -9.86 -9.80 9.27
CA ASP A 68 -8.41 -9.98 9.41
C ASP A 68 -7.65 -8.71 9.02
N ILE A 69 -8.12 -7.98 8.00
CA ILE A 69 -7.60 -6.66 7.62
C ILE A 69 -7.85 -5.63 8.73
N THR A 70 -9.08 -5.56 9.24
CA THR A 70 -9.45 -4.62 10.31
C THR A 70 -8.62 -4.85 11.57
N GLU A 71 -8.43 -6.11 11.96
CA GLU A 71 -7.60 -6.48 13.10
C GLU A 71 -6.13 -6.16 12.87
N ALA A 72 -5.59 -6.43 11.67
CA ALA A 72 -4.21 -6.09 11.33
C ALA A 72 -3.94 -4.57 11.45
N ILE A 73 -4.86 -3.74 10.96
CA ILE A 73 -4.75 -2.28 11.07
C ILE A 73 -4.87 -1.84 12.53
N LYS A 74 -5.78 -2.44 13.33
CA LYS A 74 -5.94 -2.08 14.76
C LYS A 74 -4.76 -2.51 15.63
N ALA A 75 -4.09 -3.60 15.26
CA ALA A 75 -2.96 -4.16 16.01
C ALA A 75 -1.66 -3.38 15.76
N ASP A 76 -1.50 -2.76 14.60
CA ASP A 76 -0.31 -1.97 14.27
C ASP A 76 -0.49 -0.49 14.64
N ASN A 77 0.46 0.07 15.39
CA ASN A 77 0.33 1.45 15.90
C ASN A 77 0.32 2.50 14.79
N GLU A 78 1.15 2.34 13.76
CA GLU A 78 1.28 3.31 12.68
C GLU A 78 0.08 3.22 11.74
N LEU A 79 -0.32 2.01 11.35
CA LEU A 79 -1.51 1.79 10.54
C LEU A 79 -2.78 2.23 11.28
N ARG A 80 -2.87 1.99 12.60
CA ARG A 80 -3.98 2.48 13.42
C ARG A 80 -4.01 4.01 13.47
N ALA A 81 -2.86 4.66 13.63
CA ALA A 81 -2.79 6.12 13.61
C ALA A 81 -3.22 6.70 12.25
N LEU A 82 -2.85 6.03 11.16
CA LEU A 82 -3.17 6.46 9.79
C LEU A 82 -4.63 6.20 9.41
N LEU A 83 -5.13 4.99 9.66
CA LEU A 83 -6.39 4.48 9.10
C LEU A 83 -7.48 4.20 10.15
N GLY A 84 -7.14 4.18 11.44
CA GLY A 84 -8.03 3.71 12.51
C GLY A 84 -9.35 4.48 12.60
N LYS A 85 -9.35 5.77 12.28
CA LYS A 85 -10.57 6.61 12.26
C LYS A 85 -11.57 6.26 11.15
N TYR A 86 -11.16 5.46 10.16
CA TYR A 86 -12.00 5.03 9.04
C TYR A 86 -12.49 3.59 9.18
N LEU A 87 -12.04 2.87 10.22
CA LEU A 87 -12.52 1.52 10.50
C LEU A 87 -13.88 1.60 11.22
N LYS A 88 -14.84 0.79 10.74
CA LYS A 88 -16.13 0.61 11.41
C LYS A 88 -16.01 -0.30 12.65
#